data_AF-A0A9W8P9D8-F1
#
_entry.id   AF-A0A9W8P9D8-F1
#
_cell.length_a   1.000
_cell.length_b   1.000
_cell.length_c   1.000
_cell.angle_alpha   90.00
_cell.angle_beta   90.00
_cell.angle_gamma   90.00
#
_symmetry.space_group_name_H-M   'P 1'
#
loop_
_entity.id
_entity.type
_entity.pdbx_description
1 polymer ?
#
loop_
_entity_poly.entity_id
_entity_poly.type
_entity_poly.pdbx_seq_one_letter_code
_entity_poly.pdbx_strand_id
1 'polypeptide(L)'
;MYLLAAVPCVLLSLGLNLALVRANPIVQRQRTTQQCGQGGPYFDPRDNGGSMLDASAGLGEPLNVIISGQSSPNVLDATGKFLNYANAIGFSYECLGFHIGNPQQANLGDGRGWVNQTAVVRQDYGNSVFGTCEESVIGGNHFRIYQQQGSCALFLAVSIEEQASTNHNIEPNGYDAGRDALVAGAIGEREFDGVKYTTTAQTLEGLLPVGSQGINHDIAIDGNVVLLTVTIHD
;
A
#
# COMPACT_ATOMS: atom_id res chain seq x y z
N MET A 1 35.99 -59.24 -77.40
CA MET A 1 37.29 -58.58 -77.21
C MET A 1 37.06 -57.39 -76.30
N TYR A 2 37.76 -57.37 -75.16
CA TYR A 2 37.54 -56.56 -73.96
C TYR A 2 37.21 -55.08 -74.19
N LEU A 3 36.26 -54.51 -73.43
CA LEU A 3 36.58 -53.51 -72.41
C LEU A 3 35.41 -53.30 -71.43
N LEU A 4 35.68 -53.57 -70.15
CA LEU A 4 34.93 -53.08 -69.01
C LEU A 4 35.24 -51.59 -68.80
N ALA A 5 34.25 -50.80 -68.42
CA ALA A 5 34.46 -49.60 -67.59
C ALA A 5 33.30 -49.52 -66.58
N ALA A 6 33.62 -49.89 -65.34
CA ALA A 6 32.75 -49.80 -64.19
C ALA A 6 32.59 -48.33 -63.75
N VAL A 7 31.36 -47.92 -63.49
CA VAL A 7 31.01 -46.65 -62.84
C VAL A 7 30.98 -46.90 -61.33
N PRO A 8 31.83 -46.28 -60.51
CA PRO A 8 31.67 -46.33 -59.07
C PRO A 8 30.55 -45.38 -58.65
N CYS A 9 29.44 -45.97 -58.20
CA CYS A 9 28.34 -45.29 -57.52
C CYS A 9 28.84 -44.78 -56.17
N VAL A 10 28.95 -43.46 -56.01
CA VAL A 10 29.31 -42.83 -54.73
C VAL A 10 28.09 -42.88 -53.81
N LEU A 11 28.17 -43.71 -52.78
CA LEU A 11 27.22 -43.76 -51.67
C LEU A 11 27.30 -42.45 -50.89
N LEU A 12 26.25 -41.63 -50.93
CA LEU A 12 26.04 -40.55 -49.95
C LEU A 12 25.74 -41.18 -48.59
N SER A 13 26.69 -41.12 -47.66
CA SER A 13 26.41 -41.35 -46.24
C SER A 13 25.70 -40.13 -45.67
N LEU A 14 24.43 -40.26 -45.30
CA LEU A 14 23.74 -39.27 -44.46
C LEU A 14 24.41 -39.25 -43.08
N GLY A 15 25.20 -38.20 -42.81
CA GLY A 15 25.64 -37.87 -41.46
C GLY A 15 24.46 -37.35 -40.66
N LEU A 16 23.97 -38.14 -39.71
CA LEU A 16 22.98 -37.73 -38.72
C LEU A 16 23.67 -36.76 -37.73
N ASN A 17 23.51 -35.45 -37.94
CA ASN A 17 23.96 -34.45 -36.97
C ASN A 17 23.05 -34.53 -35.74
N LEU A 18 23.52 -35.22 -34.69
CA LEU A 18 22.93 -35.14 -33.36
C LEU A 18 23.27 -33.76 -32.78
N ALA A 19 22.44 -32.76 -33.07
CA ALA A 19 22.47 -31.52 -32.31
C ALA A 19 22.00 -31.83 -30.88
N LEU A 20 22.94 -31.89 -29.93
CA LEU A 20 22.59 -31.82 -28.52
C LEU A 20 21.91 -30.47 -28.28
N VAL A 21 20.58 -30.49 -28.16
CA VAL A 21 19.82 -29.38 -27.58
C VAL A 21 20.24 -29.30 -26.11
N ARG A 22 21.20 -28.43 -25.81
CA ARG A 22 21.42 -28.00 -24.44
C ARG A 22 20.19 -27.19 -24.05
N ALA A 23 19.31 -27.79 -23.26
CA ALA A 23 18.25 -27.03 -22.60
C ALA A 23 18.93 -25.93 -21.78
N ASN A 24 18.72 -24.67 -22.17
CA ASN A 24 19.03 -23.54 -21.32
C ASN A 24 18.27 -23.76 -20.01
N PRO A 25 18.92 -23.68 -18.83
CA PRO A 25 18.15 -23.62 -17.60
C PRO A 25 17.27 -22.38 -17.72
N ILE A 26 15.96 -22.60 -17.84
CA ILE A 26 14.98 -21.56 -17.57
C ILE A 26 15.31 -21.13 -16.14
N VAL A 27 15.92 -19.96 -16.00
CA VAL A 27 15.95 -19.25 -14.73
C VAL A 27 14.48 -18.96 -14.45
N GLN A 28 13.81 -19.90 -13.79
CA GLN A 28 12.57 -19.62 -13.10
C GLN A 28 12.93 -18.52 -12.12
N ARG A 29 12.62 -17.28 -12.48
CA ARG A 29 12.59 -16.18 -11.54
C ARG A 29 11.53 -16.59 -10.53
N GLN A 30 11.95 -17.26 -9.45
CA GLN A 30 11.11 -17.48 -8.29
C GLN A 30 10.59 -16.09 -7.92
N ARG A 31 9.31 -15.82 -8.20
CA ARG A 31 8.58 -14.85 -7.40
C ARG A 31 8.54 -15.49 -6.03
N THR A 32 9.59 -15.27 -5.23
CA THR A 32 9.44 -15.32 -3.78
C THR A 32 8.26 -14.41 -3.50
N THR A 33 7.14 -14.98 -3.06
CA THR A 33 6.10 -14.20 -2.41
C THR A 33 6.83 -13.33 -1.41
N GLN A 34 6.82 -12.02 -1.62
CA GLN A 34 7.50 -11.09 -0.72
C GLN A 34 6.96 -11.38 0.67
N GLN A 35 7.80 -11.96 1.52
CA GLN A 35 7.36 -12.45 2.81
C GLN A 35 7.29 -11.22 3.71
N CYS A 36 6.09 -10.70 3.89
CA CYS A 36 5.84 -9.51 4.68
C CYS A 36 6.22 -9.72 6.15
N GLY A 37 6.66 -8.64 6.80
CA GLY A 37 7.13 -8.65 8.20
C GLY A 37 8.54 -9.22 8.42
N GLN A 38 9.25 -9.64 7.38
CA GLN A 38 10.67 -10.02 7.49
C GLN A 38 11.53 -8.76 7.70
N GLY A 39 11.82 -8.45 8.96
CA GLY A 39 12.71 -7.34 9.35
C GLY A 39 12.11 -6.34 10.35
N GLY A 40 10.82 -6.45 10.70
CA GLY A 40 10.19 -5.63 11.75
C GLY A 40 8.79 -5.14 11.42
N PRO A 41 8.16 -4.38 12.34
CA PRO A 41 6.83 -3.80 12.16
C PRO A 41 6.80 -2.70 11.10
N TYR A 42 7.89 -1.94 10.93
CA TYR A 42 8.12 -0.98 9.85
C TYR A 42 9.61 -0.59 9.88
N PHE A 43 10.10 0.09 8.84
CA PHE A 43 11.38 0.79 8.85
C PHE A 43 11.12 2.29 8.84
N ASP A 44 11.85 3.08 9.62
CA ASP A 44 11.69 4.54 9.61
C ASP A 44 12.12 5.11 8.24
N PRO A 45 11.22 5.78 7.49
CA PRO A 45 11.57 6.37 6.20
C PRO A 45 12.77 7.32 6.26
N ARG A 46 12.96 8.01 7.39
CA ARG A 46 13.96 9.08 7.55
C ARG A 46 15.39 8.55 7.57
N ASP A 47 15.57 7.31 8.01
CA ASP A 47 16.88 6.66 8.08
C ASP A 47 17.54 6.49 6.70
N ASN A 48 16.72 6.50 5.63
CA ASN A 48 17.16 6.22 4.27
C ASN A 48 16.69 7.28 3.26
N GLY A 49 16.54 8.53 3.70
CA GLY A 49 16.24 9.67 2.83
C GLY A 49 14.78 9.78 2.38
N GLY A 50 13.87 9.05 3.03
CA GLY A 50 12.43 9.25 2.96
C GLY A 50 11.91 10.22 4.02
N SER A 51 10.58 10.31 4.14
CA SER A 51 9.90 11.18 5.10
C SER A 51 8.64 10.52 5.66
N MET A 52 8.23 10.99 6.84
CA MET A 52 6.90 10.72 7.42
C MET A 52 5.82 11.66 6.86
N LEU A 53 6.11 12.34 5.75
CA LEU A 53 5.22 13.24 5.05
C LEU A 53 5.12 12.79 3.58
N ASP A 54 3.94 12.93 2.99
CA ASP A 54 3.80 12.89 1.53
C ASP A 54 4.14 14.26 0.89
N ALA A 55 3.98 14.34 -0.42
CA ALA A 55 4.09 15.58 -1.19
C ALA A 55 2.69 16.11 -1.52
N SER A 56 2.28 17.15 -0.79
CA SER A 56 0.98 17.81 -0.95
C SER A 56 1.14 19.33 -0.96
N ALA A 57 0.76 19.97 -2.09
CA ALA A 57 0.79 21.42 -2.28
C ALA A 57 2.13 22.15 -1.96
N GLY A 58 3.27 21.46 -2.12
CA GLY A 58 4.60 22.01 -1.78
C GLY A 58 4.97 21.90 -0.29
N LEU A 59 4.08 21.31 0.51
CA LEU A 59 4.25 20.88 1.89
C LEU A 59 4.04 19.35 1.94
N GLY A 60 3.58 18.81 3.07
CA GLY A 60 3.20 17.41 3.16
C GLY A 60 2.07 17.13 4.15
N GLU A 61 1.31 16.10 3.86
CA GLU A 61 0.35 15.52 4.79
C GLU A 61 1.06 14.43 5.62
N PRO A 62 0.75 14.34 6.93
CA PRO A 62 1.43 13.42 7.82
C PRO A 62 1.01 11.98 7.61
N LEU A 63 1.99 11.08 7.45
CA LEU A 63 1.83 9.63 7.52
C LEU A 63 1.66 9.21 9.00
N ASN A 64 0.52 9.55 9.58
CA ASN A 64 0.24 9.52 11.02
C ASN A 64 -0.34 8.19 11.56
N VAL A 65 -0.59 7.21 10.69
CA VAL A 65 -0.90 5.82 11.08
C VAL A 65 -0.04 4.84 10.28
N ILE A 66 0.44 3.79 10.93
CA ILE A 66 1.18 2.68 10.31
C ILE A 66 0.44 1.39 10.59
N ILE A 67 0.05 0.64 9.57
CA ILE A 67 -0.29 -0.79 9.72
C ILE A 67 1.00 -1.58 9.72
N SER A 68 1.31 -2.19 10.85
CA SER A 68 2.51 -2.97 11.09
C SER A 68 2.66 -4.09 10.07
N GLY A 69 3.85 -4.25 9.50
CA GLY A 69 4.25 -5.37 8.66
C GLY A 69 4.16 -6.75 9.35
N GLN A 70 3.92 -6.79 10.66
CA GLN A 70 3.61 -8.01 11.42
C GLN A 70 2.11 -8.35 11.44
N SER A 71 1.26 -7.55 10.77
CA SER A 71 -0.17 -7.84 10.62
C SER A 71 -0.41 -9.03 9.67
N SER A 72 -1.61 -9.60 9.72
CA SER A 72 -1.99 -10.71 8.85
C SER A 72 -1.82 -10.35 7.36
N PRO A 73 -1.31 -11.27 6.51
CA PRO A 73 -0.95 -10.95 5.12
C PRO A 73 -2.05 -10.31 4.26
N ASN A 74 -3.32 -10.69 4.47
CA ASN A 74 -4.43 -10.09 3.72
C ASN A 74 -4.67 -8.61 4.11
N VAL A 75 -4.32 -8.21 5.33
CA VAL A 75 -4.37 -6.79 5.75
C VAL A 75 -3.22 -6.01 5.10
N LEU A 76 -2.09 -6.65 4.80
CA LEU A 76 -0.95 -5.99 4.16
C LEU A 76 -1.07 -5.90 2.63
N ASP A 77 -2.18 -6.36 2.04
CA ASP A 77 -2.40 -6.27 0.60
C ASP A 77 -3.25 -5.04 0.26
N ALA A 78 -2.56 -3.92 0.06
CA ALA A 78 -3.15 -2.63 -0.29
C ALA A 78 -3.79 -2.60 -1.69
N THR A 79 -3.62 -3.65 -2.51
CA THR A 79 -4.16 -3.71 -3.89
C THR A 79 -5.58 -4.27 -3.96
N GLY A 80 -6.13 -4.72 -2.83
CA GLY A 80 -7.57 -5.01 -2.75
C GLY A 80 -8.02 -5.74 -1.49
N LYS A 81 -7.21 -6.62 -0.88
CA LYS A 81 -7.67 -7.40 0.28
C LYS A 81 -7.73 -6.59 1.58
N PHE A 82 -6.93 -5.53 1.68
CA PHE A 82 -7.04 -4.56 2.77
C PHE A 82 -8.46 -3.98 2.89
N LEU A 83 -9.22 -3.89 1.79
CA LEU A 83 -10.57 -3.33 1.80
C LEU A 83 -11.52 -4.04 2.76
N ASN A 84 -11.40 -5.37 2.94
CA ASN A 84 -12.27 -6.07 3.88
C ASN A 84 -12.05 -5.57 5.32
N TYR A 85 -10.78 -5.38 5.71
CA TYR A 85 -10.44 -4.78 6.99
C TYR A 85 -10.89 -3.32 7.08
N ALA A 86 -10.70 -2.53 6.00
CA ALA A 86 -11.19 -1.14 5.95
C ALA A 86 -12.70 -1.06 6.22
N ASN A 87 -13.50 -1.95 5.59
CA ASN A 87 -14.94 -2.02 5.83
C ASN A 87 -15.27 -2.38 7.28
N ALA A 88 -14.48 -3.29 7.89
CA ALA A 88 -14.65 -3.66 9.30
C ALA A 88 -14.42 -2.50 10.28
N ILE A 89 -13.73 -1.44 9.85
CA ILE A 89 -13.45 -0.23 10.64
C ILE A 89 -14.23 1.00 10.16
N GLY A 90 -15.22 0.83 9.27
CA GLY A 90 -16.12 1.91 8.82
C GLY A 90 -15.61 2.74 7.64
N PHE A 91 -14.78 2.13 6.78
CA PHE A 91 -14.23 2.77 5.59
C PHE A 91 -14.36 1.89 4.35
N SER A 92 -14.46 2.50 3.17
CA SER A 92 -14.50 1.78 1.88
C SER A 92 -13.69 2.53 0.82
N TYR A 93 -13.46 1.92 -0.34
CA TYR A 93 -12.88 2.62 -1.48
C TYR A 93 -13.84 3.72 -1.97
N GLU A 94 -13.26 4.73 -2.65
CA GLU A 94 -13.99 5.88 -3.17
C GLU A 94 -15.28 5.52 -3.93
N CYS A 95 -16.24 6.45 -3.84
CA CYS A 95 -17.55 6.35 -4.48
C CYS A 95 -17.46 5.92 -5.95
N LEU A 96 -17.84 4.68 -6.25
CA LEU A 96 -17.97 4.15 -7.62
C LEU A 96 -16.72 4.38 -8.51
N GLY A 97 -15.53 4.48 -7.91
CA GLY A 97 -14.27 4.71 -8.62
C GLY A 97 -14.04 6.15 -9.12
N PHE A 98 -14.80 7.13 -8.62
CA PHE A 98 -14.55 8.54 -8.91
C PHE A 98 -13.44 9.09 -8.00
N HIS A 99 -12.23 9.17 -8.56
CA HIS A 99 -11.10 9.83 -7.93
C HIS A 99 -11.05 11.31 -8.36
N ILE A 100 -11.25 12.23 -7.42
CA ILE A 100 -11.03 13.66 -7.63
C ILE A 100 -9.68 14.03 -7.02
N GLY A 101 -8.71 14.34 -7.88
CA GLY A 101 -7.37 14.74 -7.48
C GLY A 101 -6.27 14.03 -8.27
N ASN A 102 -5.06 14.59 -8.24
CA ASN A 102 -3.88 13.87 -8.71
C ASN A 102 -3.35 13.00 -7.56
N PRO A 103 -2.83 11.80 -7.84
CA PRO A 103 -2.18 10.98 -6.83
C PRO A 103 -1.07 11.77 -6.12
N GLN A 104 -1.11 11.79 -4.78
CA GLN A 104 -0.02 12.33 -3.97
C GLN A 104 1.10 11.28 -3.84
N GLN A 105 2.34 11.75 -3.78
CA GLN A 105 3.52 10.90 -3.75
C GLN A 105 4.16 10.90 -2.36
N ALA A 106 4.72 9.77 -1.93
CA ALA A 106 5.54 9.69 -0.72
C ALA A 106 6.82 8.93 -1.00
N ASN A 107 7.89 9.26 -0.26
CA ASN A 107 9.14 8.49 -0.25
C ASN A 107 9.30 7.79 1.10
N LEU A 108 9.10 6.47 1.14
CA LEU A 108 9.15 5.67 2.36
C LEU A 108 10.56 5.20 2.76
N GLY A 109 11.61 5.74 2.14
CA GLY A 109 13.00 5.39 2.45
C GLY A 109 13.37 3.95 2.08
N ASP A 110 12.59 3.29 1.22
CA ASP A 110 12.75 1.88 0.89
C ASP A 110 13.51 1.63 -0.43
N GLY A 111 14.20 2.66 -0.93
CA GLY A 111 15.00 2.60 -2.15
C GLY A 111 14.22 2.82 -3.45
N ARG A 112 12.89 2.99 -3.40
CA ARG A 112 12.08 3.34 -4.58
C ARG A 112 11.99 4.83 -4.87
N GLY A 113 12.38 5.67 -3.92
CA GLY A 113 12.16 7.12 -4.00
C GLY A 113 10.67 7.46 -3.88
N TRP A 114 10.23 8.51 -4.59
CA TRP A 114 8.85 8.96 -4.58
C TRP A 114 7.94 8.00 -5.35
N VAL A 115 6.94 7.45 -4.68
CA VAL A 115 5.93 6.56 -5.25
C VAL A 115 4.54 7.16 -5.06
N ASN A 116 3.66 6.94 -6.04
CA ASN A 116 2.26 7.34 -5.93
C ASN A 116 1.55 6.55 -4.81
N GLN A 117 0.52 7.15 -4.22
CA GLN A 117 -0.42 6.45 -3.36
C GLN A 117 -0.97 5.18 -4.06
N THR A 118 -1.18 4.12 -3.28
CA THR A 118 -1.74 2.85 -3.77
C THR A 118 -3.25 2.94 -3.91
N ALA A 119 -3.91 3.59 -2.94
CA ALA A 119 -5.34 3.83 -2.94
C ALA A 119 -5.69 5.02 -2.05
N VAL A 120 -6.90 5.54 -2.22
CA VAL A 120 -7.59 6.43 -1.27
C VAL A 120 -8.79 5.66 -0.70
N VAL A 121 -8.92 5.72 0.61
CA VAL A 121 -9.98 5.06 1.38
C VAL A 121 -10.71 6.11 2.19
N ARG A 122 -12.04 6.00 2.22
CA ARG A 122 -12.96 7.04 2.64
C ARG A 122 -13.98 6.47 3.64
N GLN A 123 -14.42 7.28 4.60
CA GLN A 123 -15.39 6.87 5.60
C GLN A 123 -16.70 6.47 4.91
N ASP A 124 -17.25 5.33 5.30
CA ASP A 124 -18.38 4.73 4.60
C ASP A 124 -19.74 5.00 5.25
N TYR A 125 -19.79 5.69 6.39
CA TYR A 125 -21.01 6.02 7.12
C TYR A 125 -21.94 4.80 7.40
N GLY A 126 -21.37 3.59 7.51
CA GLY A 126 -22.12 2.36 7.69
C GLY A 126 -22.71 1.77 6.39
N ASN A 127 -22.28 2.29 5.24
CA ASN A 127 -22.67 1.82 3.91
C ASN A 127 -21.44 1.77 2.98
N SER A 128 -20.76 0.64 2.95
CA SER A 128 -19.56 0.40 2.13
C SER A 128 -19.76 0.54 0.61
N VAL A 129 -21.01 0.62 0.13
CA VAL A 129 -21.34 0.77 -1.30
C VAL A 129 -21.63 2.22 -1.67
N PHE A 130 -22.33 2.97 -0.82
CA PHE A 130 -22.81 4.33 -1.15
C PHE A 130 -22.32 5.43 -0.20
N GLY A 131 -21.88 5.10 1.02
CA GLY A 131 -21.55 6.13 2.00
C GLY A 131 -20.25 6.87 1.72
N THR A 132 -19.34 6.32 0.91
CA THR A 132 -18.18 7.09 0.40
C THR A 132 -18.60 8.16 -0.60
N CYS A 133 -19.79 8.05 -1.20
CA CYS A 133 -20.41 9.12 -1.99
C CYS A 133 -21.01 10.22 -1.10
N GLU A 134 -21.47 9.86 0.11
CA GLU A 134 -22.00 10.80 1.10
C GLU A 134 -20.87 11.61 1.75
N GLU A 135 -19.68 11.02 1.96
CA GLU A 135 -18.50 11.76 2.41
C GLU A 135 -18.12 12.89 1.47
N SER A 136 -18.20 12.66 0.15
CA SER A 136 -17.93 13.71 -0.84
C SER A 136 -18.89 14.90 -0.73
N VAL A 137 -20.02 14.78 -0.02
CA VAL A 137 -21.00 15.84 0.19
C VAL A 137 -20.94 16.41 1.61
N ILE A 138 -20.58 15.60 2.61
CA ILE A 138 -20.68 15.91 4.05
C ILE A 138 -19.31 16.18 4.69
N GLY A 139 -18.21 15.78 4.06
CA GLY A 139 -16.89 15.68 4.68
C GLY A 139 -16.76 14.35 5.42
N GLY A 140 -15.60 14.06 6.00
CA GLY A 140 -15.38 12.85 6.78
C GLY A 140 -13.92 12.41 6.82
N ASN A 141 -13.68 11.30 7.53
CA ASN A 141 -12.34 10.75 7.68
C ASN A 141 -11.92 10.01 6.41
N HIS A 142 -10.73 10.31 5.89
CA HIS A 142 -10.17 9.60 4.75
C HIS A 142 -8.69 9.34 4.95
N PHE A 143 -8.14 8.42 4.17
CA PHE A 143 -6.70 8.20 4.16
C PHE A 143 -6.15 7.71 2.82
N ARG A 144 -4.91 8.09 2.54
CA ARG A 144 -4.10 7.58 1.43
C ARG A 144 -3.19 6.47 1.92
N ILE A 145 -3.00 5.42 1.11
CA ILE A 145 -2.17 4.27 1.48
C ILE A 145 -0.85 4.26 0.71
N TYR A 146 0.26 4.10 1.42
CA TYR A 146 1.58 3.85 0.85
C TYR A 146 2.18 2.58 1.45
N GLN A 147 2.46 1.59 0.63
CA GLN A 147 3.04 0.33 1.11
C GLN A 147 4.57 0.35 1.06
N GLN A 148 5.25 0.08 2.18
CA GLN A 148 6.71 0.02 2.28
C GLN A 148 7.28 -1.32 1.78
N GLN A 149 8.34 -1.30 0.96
CA GLN A 149 9.09 -2.51 0.60
C GLN A 149 9.97 -3.01 1.75
N GLY A 150 10.19 -4.33 1.80
CA GLY A 150 10.89 -4.99 2.92
C GLY A 150 9.94 -5.37 4.05
N SER A 151 9.37 -4.40 4.76
CA SER A 151 8.44 -4.66 5.88
C SER A 151 7.03 -5.04 5.42
N CYS A 152 6.59 -4.56 4.25
CA CYS A 152 5.19 -4.52 3.79
C CYS A 152 4.25 -3.65 4.63
N ALA A 153 4.75 -2.89 5.61
CA ALA A 153 3.92 -2.00 6.41
C ALA A 153 3.17 -1.00 5.52
N LEU A 154 1.95 -0.65 5.91
CA LEU A 154 1.16 0.36 5.22
C LEU A 154 1.24 1.67 5.99
N PHE A 155 1.78 2.71 5.37
CA PHE A 155 1.79 4.07 5.90
C PHE A 155 0.55 4.79 5.39
N LEU A 156 -0.22 5.36 6.31
CA LEU A 156 -1.48 6.02 6.02
C LEU A 156 -1.35 7.52 6.30
N ALA A 157 -1.65 8.35 5.29
CA ALA A 157 -1.92 9.77 5.52
C ALA A 157 -3.39 9.92 5.89
N VAL A 158 -3.71 10.03 7.18
CA VAL A 158 -5.09 10.07 7.69
C VAL A 158 -5.48 11.52 8.02
N SER A 159 -6.65 11.94 7.57
CA SER A 159 -7.19 13.26 7.89
C SER A 159 -8.72 13.31 7.78
N ILE A 160 -9.33 14.29 8.44
CA ILE A 160 -10.74 14.64 8.24
C ILE A 160 -10.83 15.81 7.25
N GLU A 161 -11.52 15.57 6.14
CA GLU A 161 -11.91 16.62 5.18
C GLU A 161 -13.25 17.23 5.58
N GLU A 162 -13.39 18.53 5.43
CA GLU A 162 -14.67 19.23 5.47
C GLU A 162 -15.54 18.90 4.23
N GLN A 163 -16.83 19.20 4.31
CA GLN A 163 -17.79 19.05 3.21
C GLN A 163 -17.38 19.76 1.90
N ALA A 164 -17.89 19.28 0.76
CA ALA A 164 -17.61 19.85 -0.56
C ALA A 164 -17.87 21.37 -0.67
N SER A 165 -18.79 21.94 0.11
CA SER A 165 -19.05 23.39 0.10
C SER A 165 -17.87 24.24 0.58
N THR A 166 -16.91 23.66 1.30
CA THR A 166 -15.65 24.32 1.70
C THR A 166 -14.46 23.87 0.84
N ASN A 167 -14.72 23.22 -0.30
CA ASN A 167 -13.73 22.64 -1.21
C ASN A 167 -12.87 21.53 -0.58
N HIS A 168 -13.42 20.72 0.32
CA HIS A 168 -12.67 19.63 0.99
C HIS A 168 -11.41 20.11 1.73
N ASN A 169 -11.48 21.30 2.34
CA ASN A 169 -10.40 21.76 3.19
C ASN A 169 -10.25 20.81 4.39
N ILE A 170 -9.04 20.64 4.92
CA ILE A 170 -8.85 19.84 6.14
C ILE A 170 -9.45 20.60 7.32
N GLU A 171 -10.24 19.91 8.15
CA GLU A 171 -10.81 20.50 9.35
C GLU A 171 -9.71 21.07 10.27
N PRO A 172 -9.99 22.10 11.08
CA PRO A 172 -9.10 22.48 12.16
C PRO A 172 -8.76 21.25 13.03
N ASN A 173 -7.47 20.94 13.21
CA ASN A 173 -6.99 19.70 13.86
C ASN A 173 -7.31 18.40 13.10
N GLY A 174 -7.62 18.47 11.80
CA GLY A 174 -8.13 17.33 11.03
C GLY A 174 -7.15 16.16 10.88
N TYR A 175 -5.84 16.39 10.98
CA TYR A 175 -4.84 15.31 10.98
C TYR A 175 -4.89 14.48 12.26
N ASP A 176 -4.80 15.13 13.43
CA ASP A 176 -4.80 14.43 14.71
C ASP A 176 -6.19 13.84 15.00
N ALA A 177 -7.27 14.60 14.71
CA ALA A 177 -8.63 14.12 14.87
C ALA A 177 -8.95 12.92 13.95
N GLY A 178 -8.48 12.96 12.69
CA GLY A 178 -8.66 11.84 11.75
C GLY A 178 -7.92 10.58 12.18
N ARG A 179 -6.65 10.72 12.58
CA ARG A 179 -5.87 9.63 13.16
C ARG A 179 -6.58 9.01 14.35
N ASP A 180 -6.98 9.83 15.32
CA ASP A 180 -7.57 9.36 16.57
C ASP A 180 -8.93 8.68 16.34
N ALA A 181 -9.75 9.23 15.44
CA ALA A 181 -11.03 8.63 15.05
C ALA A 181 -10.85 7.27 14.35
N LEU A 182 -9.89 7.16 13.43
CA LEU A 182 -9.58 5.89 12.76
C LEU A 182 -9.09 4.85 13.78
N VAL A 183 -8.17 5.24 14.66
CA VAL A 183 -7.59 4.35 15.68
C VAL A 183 -8.66 3.87 16.66
N ALA A 184 -9.54 4.77 17.13
CA ALA A 184 -10.67 4.40 17.99
C ALA A 184 -11.64 3.44 17.28
N GLY A 185 -11.91 3.68 15.99
CA GLY A 185 -12.71 2.80 15.14
C GLY A 185 -12.07 1.43 14.90
N ALA A 186 -10.74 1.33 14.97
CA ALA A 186 -9.99 0.12 14.66
C ALA A 186 -9.69 -0.79 15.87
N ILE A 187 -9.37 -0.25 17.04
CA ILE A 187 -8.88 -1.05 18.20
C ILE A 187 -9.93 -2.05 18.70
N GLY A 188 -9.46 -3.24 19.05
CA GLY A 188 -10.28 -4.33 19.59
C GLY A 188 -10.75 -5.29 18.51
N GLU A 189 -11.88 -5.96 18.76
CA GLU A 189 -12.47 -6.93 17.84
C GLU A 189 -13.37 -6.25 16.80
N ARG A 190 -13.21 -6.61 15.53
CA ARG A 190 -14.07 -6.17 14.41
C ARG A 190 -14.41 -7.36 13.55
N GLU A 191 -15.53 -7.27 12.84
CA GLU A 191 -15.97 -8.32 11.92
C GLU A 191 -16.60 -7.67 10.68
N PHE A 192 -16.22 -8.18 9.52
CA PHE A 192 -16.88 -7.83 8.27
C PHE A 192 -16.88 -9.03 7.33
N ASP A 193 -18.00 -9.29 6.67
CA ASP A 193 -18.16 -10.41 5.72
C ASP A 193 -17.68 -11.77 6.27
N GLY A 194 -17.95 -12.01 7.57
CA GLY A 194 -17.56 -13.23 8.28
C GLY A 194 -16.07 -13.35 8.63
N VAL A 195 -15.24 -12.34 8.34
CA VAL A 195 -13.82 -12.29 8.74
C VAL A 195 -13.68 -11.51 10.04
N LYS A 196 -13.06 -12.13 11.05
CA LYS A 196 -12.81 -11.52 12.35
C LYS A 196 -11.41 -10.95 12.45
N TYR A 197 -11.31 -9.75 13.00
CA TYR A 197 -10.08 -9.00 13.18
C TYR A 197 -9.89 -8.67 14.66
N THR A 198 -8.65 -8.70 15.13
CA THR A 198 -8.25 -8.02 16.37
C THR A 198 -7.13 -7.05 16.07
N THR A 199 -7.31 -5.79 16.50
CA THR A 199 -6.33 -4.74 16.33
C THR A 199 -5.80 -4.26 17.68
N THR A 200 -4.48 -4.18 17.78
CA THR A 200 -3.76 -3.52 18.89
C THR A 200 -3.11 -2.24 18.38
N ALA A 201 -2.92 -1.26 19.26
CA ALA A 201 -2.32 0.03 18.93
C ALA A 201 -1.14 0.36 19.85
N GLN A 202 -0.12 0.99 19.28
CA GLN A 202 1.00 1.58 19.99
C GLN A 202 1.23 3.01 19.47
N THR A 203 1.28 3.99 20.37
CA THR A 203 1.71 5.35 20.02
C THR A 203 3.22 5.40 19.88
N LEU A 204 3.69 5.99 18.79
CA LEU A 204 5.08 6.23 18.46
C LEU A 204 5.32 7.75 18.45
N GLU A 205 6.25 8.19 19.28
CA GLU A 205 6.64 9.60 19.39
C GLU A 205 7.92 9.86 18.59
N GLY A 206 8.11 11.12 18.18
CA GLY A 206 9.35 11.58 17.55
C GLY A 206 9.53 11.16 16.09
N LEU A 207 8.51 10.56 15.45
CA LEU A 207 8.47 10.30 14.01
C LEU A 207 8.09 11.55 13.20
N LEU A 208 7.17 12.34 13.74
CA LEU A 208 6.70 13.62 13.17
C LEU A 208 7.10 14.79 14.09
N PRO A 209 7.30 15.99 13.54
CA PRO A 209 7.51 17.20 14.35
C PRO A 209 6.20 17.62 15.03
N VAL A 210 6.31 18.32 16.16
CA VAL A 210 5.17 19.01 16.79
C VAL A 210 5.03 20.40 16.17
N GLY A 211 3.79 20.82 15.89
CA GLY A 211 3.47 22.12 15.28
C GLY A 211 3.09 21.99 13.81
N SER A 212 3.07 23.12 13.08
CA SER A 212 2.56 23.19 11.70
C SER A 212 3.66 23.33 10.64
N GLN A 213 4.93 23.45 11.04
CA GLN A 213 6.01 23.72 10.10
C GLN A 213 6.19 22.58 9.10
N GLY A 214 5.97 22.87 7.81
CA GLY A 214 6.06 21.87 6.74
C GLY A 214 4.80 21.01 6.57
N ILE A 215 3.79 21.21 7.41
CA ILE A 215 2.51 20.51 7.35
C ILE A 215 1.56 21.28 6.45
N ASN A 216 0.90 20.56 5.54
CA ASN A 216 -0.07 21.16 4.64
C ASN A 216 -1.22 21.84 5.42
N HIS A 217 -1.82 22.87 4.83
CA HIS A 217 -2.86 23.72 5.45
C HIS A 217 -2.43 24.49 6.73
N ASP A 218 -1.15 24.50 7.11
CA ASP A 218 -0.65 25.14 8.35
C ASP A 218 -1.36 24.62 9.61
N ILE A 219 -1.80 23.36 9.58
CA ILE A 219 -2.45 22.70 10.72
C ILE A 219 -1.36 22.14 11.63
N ALA A 220 -1.40 22.53 12.90
CA ALA A 220 -0.50 21.98 13.90
C ALA A 220 -0.85 20.53 14.21
N ILE A 221 0.17 19.67 14.32
CA ILE A 221 0.05 18.28 14.76
C ILE A 221 0.77 18.08 16.10
N ASP A 222 0.32 17.08 16.87
CA ASP A 222 0.91 16.67 18.14
C ASP A 222 2.20 15.82 17.98
N GLY A 223 2.57 15.47 16.75
CA GLY A 223 3.76 14.68 16.42
C GLY A 223 3.61 13.17 16.64
N ASN A 224 2.45 12.70 17.08
CA ASN A 224 2.19 11.29 17.33
C ASN A 224 1.88 10.53 16.05
N VAL A 225 2.42 9.32 15.96
CA VAL A 225 2.08 8.32 14.94
C VAL A 225 1.55 7.08 15.65
N VAL A 226 0.49 6.46 15.14
CA VAL A 226 -0.05 5.23 15.75
C VAL A 226 0.28 4.01 14.90
N LEU A 227 0.96 3.03 15.49
CA LEU A 227 1.21 1.72 14.91
C LEU A 227 0.08 0.76 15.27
N LEU A 228 -0.63 0.25 14.27
CA LEU A 228 -1.66 -0.76 14.40
C LEU A 228 -1.12 -2.13 14.00
N THR A 229 -1.32 -3.14 14.83
CA THR A 229 -1.06 -4.54 14.48
C THR A 229 -2.37 -5.30 14.42
N VAL A 230 -2.71 -5.82 13.24
CA VAL A 230 -4.02 -6.43 12.93
C VAL A 230 -3.86 -7.94 12.71
N THR A 231 -4.63 -8.73 13.44
CA THR A 231 -4.67 -10.20 13.32
C THR A 231 -6.03 -10.63 12.79
N ILE A 232 -6.04 -11.46 11.75
CA ILE A 232 -7.22 -12.20 11.27
C ILE A 232 -7.34 -13.50 12.05
N HIS A 233 -8.55 -13.82 12.49
CA HIS A 233 -8.88 -15.10 13.12
C HIS A 233 -9.77 -15.94 12.21
N ASP A 234 -9.47 -17.24 12.17
CA ASP A 234 -10.27 -18.27 11.49
C ASP A 234 -11.41 -18.80 12.39
#